data_AF-A0A7W3U2M9-F1
#
_entry.id   AF-A0A7W3U2M9-F1
#
_cell.length_a   1.000
_cell.length_b   1.000
_cell.length_c   1.000
_cell.angle_alpha   90.00
_cell.angle_beta   90.00
_cell.angle_gamma   90.00
#
_symmetry.space_group_name_H-M   'P 1'
#
loop_
_entity.id
_entity.type
_entity.pdbx_description
1 polymer ?
#
loop_
_entity_poly.entity_id
_entity_poly.type
_entity_poly.pdbx_seq_one_letter_code
_entity_poly.pdbx_strand_id
1 'polypeptide(L)'
;MTPAERAHADRQMRWIMALTVPVYFATWGLVLDGWFIGTAGLAWATALVYAGLHAVENRWRGHCMLSADATAVPAAALVYGAGIAWLSYHFHPELEGWRALSALFAFGSALMAGHVAAFAWAALVGWALERWWTLPPQAPADVPADASADGGREA
;
A
#
# COMPACT_ATOMS: atom_id res chain seq x y z
N MET A 1 -15.61 -21.84 -10.11
CA MET A 1 -15.08 -21.43 -8.79
C MET A 1 -16.14 -21.69 -7.73
N THR A 2 -15.83 -22.54 -6.76
CA THR A 2 -16.73 -22.87 -5.64
C THR A 2 -16.86 -21.67 -4.67
N PRO A 3 -17.89 -21.61 -3.82
CA PRO A 3 -17.99 -20.57 -2.78
C PRO A 3 -16.76 -20.51 -1.86
N ALA A 4 -16.15 -21.66 -1.55
CA ALA A 4 -14.94 -21.76 -0.74
C ALA A 4 -13.72 -21.16 -1.46
N GLU A 5 -13.55 -21.45 -2.75
CA GLU A 5 -12.48 -20.88 -3.58
C GLU A 5 -12.60 -19.35 -3.70
N ARG A 6 -13.82 -18.82 -3.85
CA ARG A 6 -14.06 -17.37 -3.83
C ARG A 6 -13.70 -16.72 -2.50
N ALA A 7 -14.19 -17.28 -1.38
CA ALA A 7 -13.89 -16.76 -0.05
C ALA A 7 -12.39 -16.79 0.26
N HIS A 8 -11.67 -17.78 -0.28
CA HIS A 8 -10.22 -17.87 -0.19
C HIS A 8 -9.52 -16.78 -1.01
N ALA A 9 -9.89 -16.62 -2.29
CA ALA A 9 -9.35 -15.58 -3.16
C ALA A 9 -9.59 -14.16 -2.57
N ASP A 10 -10.77 -13.91 -2.01
CA ASP A 10 -11.11 -12.63 -1.36
C ASP A 10 -10.26 -12.37 -0.11
N ARG A 11 -9.86 -13.42 0.61
CA ARG A 11 -8.98 -13.29 1.78
C ARG A 11 -7.55 -13.01 1.35
N GLN A 12 -7.04 -13.72 0.35
CA GLN A 12 -5.70 -13.47 -0.19
C GLN A 12 -5.58 -12.06 -0.77
N MET A 13 -6.57 -11.62 -1.55
CA MET A 13 -6.62 -10.27 -2.09
C MET A 13 -6.56 -9.23 -0.97
N ARG A 14 -7.33 -9.39 0.11
CA ARG A 14 -7.28 -8.48 1.27
C ARG A 14 -5.90 -8.39 1.91
N TRP A 15 -5.19 -9.51 2.04
CA TRP A 15 -3.83 -9.52 2.58
C TRP A 15 -2.83 -8.84 1.65
N ILE A 16 -2.88 -9.14 0.35
CA ILE A 16 -2.03 -8.49 -0.65
C ILE A 16 -2.24 -6.97 -0.59
N MET A 17 -3.49 -6.52 -0.60
CA MET A 17 -3.81 -5.09 -0.54
C MET A 17 -3.38 -4.43 0.78
N ALA A 18 -3.60 -5.08 1.92
CA ALA A 18 -3.17 -4.55 3.22
C ALA A 18 -1.65 -4.37 3.33
N LEU A 19 -0.87 -5.17 2.60
CA LEU A 19 0.59 -5.12 2.59
C LEU A 19 1.16 -4.19 1.51
N THR A 20 0.46 -3.98 0.40
CA THR A 20 0.94 -3.15 -0.73
C THR A 20 0.63 -1.67 -0.57
N VAL A 21 -0.50 -1.33 0.07
CA VAL A 21 -0.91 0.06 0.30
C VAL A 21 0.13 0.83 1.15
N PRO A 22 0.70 0.29 2.25
CA PRO A 22 1.75 0.99 2.98
C PRO A 22 3.02 1.22 2.16
N VAL A 23 3.41 0.25 1.32
CA VAL A 23 4.59 0.36 0.45
C VAL A 23 4.42 1.46 -0.59
N TYR A 24 3.22 1.59 -1.15
CA TYR A 24 2.85 2.68 -2.06
C TYR A 24 3.10 4.05 -1.42
N PHE A 25 2.49 4.32 -0.26
CA PHE A 25 2.58 5.62 0.41
C PHE A 25 3.97 5.91 0.97
N ALA A 26 4.68 4.90 1.46
CA ALA A 26 6.05 5.05 1.94
C ALA A 26 7.00 5.41 0.79
N THR A 27 6.93 4.69 -0.33
CA THR A 27 7.74 4.99 -1.53
C THR A 27 7.45 6.38 -2.06
N TRP A 28 6.17 6.74 -2.13
CA TRP A 28 5.73 8.06 -2.56
C TRP A 28 6.30 9.19 -1.68
N GLY A 29 6.20 9.05 -0.36
CA GLY A 29 6.73 10.03 0.60
C GLY A 29 8.26 10.15 0.52
N LEU A 30 8.97 9.02 0.43
CA LEU A 30 10.43 8.99 0.30
C LEU A 30 10.92 9.63 -1.00
N VAL A 31 10.24 9.35 -2.12
CA VAL A 31 10.59 9.99 -3.40
C VAL A 31 10.36 11.49 -3.27
N LEU A 32 9.18 11.94 -2.82
CA LEU A 32 8.89 13.38 -2.66
C LEU A 32 9.89 14.11 -1.76
N ASP A 33 10.31 13.49 -0.66
CA ASP A 33 11.33 14.05 0.25
C ASP A 33 12.69 14.22 -0.46
N GLY A 34 13.08 13.23 -1.28
CA GLY A 34 14.34 13.25 -2.02
C GLY A 34 14.45 14.36 -3.08
N TRP A 35 13.35 14.95 -3.54
CA TRP A 35 13.36 16.02 -4.53
C TRP A 35 13.65 17.41 -3.97
N PHE A 36 13.33 17.66 -2.69
CA PHE A 36 13.54 18.98 -2.07
C PHE A 36 14.04 18.85 -0.63
N ILE A 37 15.34 19.10 -0.44
CA ILE A 37 16.00 19.11 0.87
C ILE A 37 15.27 20.10 1.80
N GLY A 38 14.91 19.63 3.00
CA GLY A 38 14.21 20.43 4.01
C GLY A 38 12.69 20.41 3.90
N THR A 39 12.12 19.63 2.98
CA THR A 39 10.65 19.51 2.79
C THR A 39 10.04 18.21 3.32
N ALA A 40 10.82 17.39 4.02
CA ALA A 40 10.38 16.11 4.61
C ALA A 40 9.03 16.21 5.31
N GLY A 41 8.84 17.23 6.16
CA GLY A 41 7.58 17.45 6.85
C GLY A 41 6.40 17.67 5.90
N LEU A 42 6.60 18.41 4.81
CA LEU A 42 5.58 18.67 3.78
C LEU A 42 5.30 17.41 2.95
N ALA A 43 6.33 16.66 2.54
CA ALA A 43 6.18 15.42 1.79
C ALA A 43 5.36 14.38 2.56
N TRP A 44 5.70 14.13 3.83
CA TRP A 44 4.97 13.20 4.68
C TRP A 44 3.57 13.69 5.07
N ALA A 45 3.40 14.99 5.35
CA ALA A 45 2.06 15.55 5.60
C ALA A 45 1.15 15.38 4.37
N THR A 46 1.68 15.62 3.16
CA THR A 46 0.94 15.40 1.92
C THR A 46 0.62 13.91 1.74
N ALA A 47 1.49 13.00 2.19
CA ALA A 47 1.28 11.55 2.08
C ALA A 47 0.12 11.09 2.95
N LEU A 48 0.05 11.63 4.16
CA LEU A 48 -1.04 11.35 5.09
C LEU A 48 -2.37 11.93 4.60
N VAL A 49 -2.35 13.16 4.05
CA VAL A 49 -3.55 13.76 3.43
C VAL A 49 -4.02 12.92 2.25
N TYR A 50 -3.10 12.53 1.36
CA TYR A 50 -3.41 11.70 0.20
C TYR A 50 -3.95 10.33 0.65
N ALA A 51 -3.33 9.67 1.61
CA ALA A 51 -3.81 8.40 2.18
C ALA A 51 -5.19 8.51 2.83
N GLY A 52 -5.46 9.61 3.55
CA GLY A 52 -6.75 9.89 4.16
C GLY A 52 -7.85 10.10 3.12
N LEU A 53 -7.59 10.91 2.09
CA LEU A 53 -8.51 11.12 0.97
C LEU A 53 -8.78 9.82 0.22
N HIS A 54 -7.73 9.04 -0.03
CA HIS A 54 -7.82 7.73 -0.65
C HIS A 54 -8.67 6.75 0.16
N ALA A 55 -8.54 6.75 1.50
CA ALA A 55 -9.37 5.94 2.38
C ALA A 55 -10.85 6.36 2.36
N VAL A 56 -11.12 7.67 2.31
CA VAL A 56 -12.48 8.22 2.19
C VAL A 56 -13.08 7.84 0.83
N GLU A 57 -12.37 8.04 -0.27
CA GLU A 57 -12.83 7.70 -1.60
C GLU A 57 -13.10 6.21 -1.77
N ASN A 58 -12.20 5.35 -1.30
CA ASN A 58 -12.43 3.90 -1.28
C ASN A 58 -13.70 3.52 -0.51
N ARG A 59 -13.95 4.16 0.65
CA ARG A 59 -15.12 3.87 1.49
C ARG A 59 -16.43 4.28 0.83
N TRP A 60 -16.48 5.42 0.16
CA TRP A 60 -17.74 6.03 -0.29
C TRP A 60 -18.00 5.88 -1.79
N ARG A 61 -16.96 5.68 -2.61
CA ARG A 61 -17.06 5.59 -4.08
C ARG A 61 -16.70 4.22 -4.63
N GLY A 62 -16.15 3.33 -3.79
CA GLY A 62 -15.81 1.96 -4.20
C GLY A 62 -14.69 1.91 -5.26
N HIS A 63 -13.79 2.89 -5.25
CA HIS A 63 -12.66 2.91 -6.16
C HIS A 63 -11.66 1.79 -5.85
N CYS A 64 -10.80 1.51 -6.81
CA CYS A 64 -9.71 0.55 -6.65
C CYS A 64 -8.66 1.16 -5.70
N MET A 65 -8.27 0.41 -4.67
CA MET A 65 -7.30 0.84 -3.63
C MET A 65 -5.92 1.24 -4.18
N LEU A 66 -5.62 0.98 -5.45
CA LEU A 66 -4.37 1.36 -6.13
C LEU A 66 -4.61 2.26 -7.36
N SER A 67 -5.84 2.71 -7.61
CA SER A 67 -6.11 3.65 -8.69
C SER A 67 -5.70 5.05 -8.29
N ALA A 68 -5.15 5.82 -9.23
CA ALA A 68 -5.01 7.26 -9.07
C ALA A 68 -6.42 7.87 -8.95
N ASP A 69 -6.81 8.22 -7.72
CA ASP A 69 -8.13 8.74 -7.41
C ASP A 69 -8.31 10.13 -8.01
N ALA A 70 -9.36 10.30 -8.82
CA ALA A 70 -9.61 11.51 -9.60
C ALA A 70 -9.77 12.77 -8.74
N THR A 71 -10.02 12.63 -7.44
CA THR A 71 -10.12 13.75 -6.49
C THR A 71 -8.97 13.80 -5.48
N ALA A 72 -8.46 12.66 -4.99
CA ALA A 72 -7.35 12.63 -4.05
C ALA A 72 -6.02 13.09 -4.69
N VAL A 73 -5.75 12.71 -5.94
CA VAL A 73 -4.51 13.08 -6.65
C VAL A 73 -4.42 14.59 -6.90
N PRO A 74 -5.44 15.27 -7.48
CA PRO A 74 -5.39 16.72 -7.65
C PRO A 74 -5.32 17.48 -6.32
N ALA A 75 -6.04 17.03 -5.29
CA ALA A 75 -6.03 17.68 -3.98
C ALA A 75 -4.64 17.60 -3.32
N ALA A 76 -4.01 16.42 -3.33
CA ALA A 76 -2.66 16.24 -2.81
C ALA A 76 -1.61 17.01 -3.64
N ALA A 77 -1.78 17.09 -4.97
CA ALA A 77 -0.91 17.88 -5.85
C ALA A 77 -0.98 19.38 -5.52
N LEU A 78 -2.20 19.88 -5.28
CA LEU A 78 -2.42 21.28 -4.89
C LEU A 78 -1.81 21.58 -3.53
N VAL A 79 -1.99 20.71 -2.53
CA VAL A 79 -1.40 20.88 -1.20
C VAL A 79 0.13 20.91 -1.28
N TYR A 80 0.73 19.96 -2.01
CA TYR A 80 2.18 19.90 -2.17
C TYR A 80 2.73 21.10 -2.93
N GLY A 81 2.12 21.44 -4.07
CA GLY A 81 2.52 22.59 -4.89
C GLY A 81 2.39 23.92 -4.15
N ALA A 82 1.28 24.15 -3.45
CA ALA A 82 1.07 25.35 -2.64
C ALA A 82 2.05 25.42 -1.46
N GLY A 83 2.34 24.29 -0.80
CA GLY A 83 3.33 24.23 0.27
C GLY A 83 4.73 24.57 -0.21
N ILE A 84 5.15 24.04 -1.37
CA ILE A 84 6.45 24.37 -1.97
C ILE A 84 6.51 25.83 -2.41
N ALA A 85 5.43 26.37 -2.99
CA ALA A 85 5.37 27.77 -3.37
C ALA A 85 5.48 28.69 -2.14
N TRP A 86 4.77 28.38 -1.06
CA TRP A 86 4.85 29.13 0.21
C TRP A 86 6.25 29.07 0.84
N LEU A 87 6.85 27.88 0.90
CA LEU A 87 8.22 27.71 1.40
C LEU A 87 9.23 28.48 0.55
N SER A 88 9.05 28.48 -0.78
CA SER A 88 9.92 29.23 -1.68
C SER A 88 9.74 30.73 -1.48
N TYR A 89 8.50 31.24 -1.42
CA TYR A 89 8.22 32.65 -1.19
C TYR A 89 8.79 33.20 0.13
N HIS A 90 8.76 32.42 1.22
CA HIS A 90 9.21 32.89 2.53
C HIS A 90 10.70 32.65 2.83
N PHE A 91 11.29 31.60 2.28
CA PHE A 91 12.68 31.24 2.63
C PHE A 91 13.66 31.44 1.47
N HIS A 92 13.19 31.45 0.22
CA HIS A 92 14.01 31.51 -1.00
C HIS A 92 13.29 32.24 -2.16
N PRO A 93 12.96 33.54 -2.01
CA PRO A 93 12.15 34.30 -2.96
C PRO A 93 12.76 34.38 -4.38
N GLU A 94 14.07 34.13 -4.52
CA GLU A 94 14.77 34.07 -5.80
C GLU A 94 14.38 32.89 -6.71
N LEU A 95 13.51 31.97 -6.26
CA LEU A 95 13.21 30.70 -6.94
C LEU A 95 11.77 30.61 -7.51
N GLU A 96 11.06 31.73 -7.59
CA GLU A 96 9.58 31.85 -7.54
C GLU A 96 8.71 31.28 -8.68
N GLY A 97 9.25 30.57 -9.67
CA GLY A 97 8.42 29.97 -10.74
C GLY A 97 8.75 28.52 -11.08
N TRP A 98 10.04 28.22 -11.24
CA TRP A 98 10.50 26.91 -11.69
C TRP A 98 10.29 25.82 -10.63
N ARG A 99 10.28 26.18 -9.33
CA ARG A 99 10.08 25.22 -8.24
C ARG A 99 8.66 24.69 -8.15
N ALA A 100 7.64 25.51 -8.40
CA ALA A 100 6.26 25.06 -8.39
C ALA A 100 5.99 24.05 -9.52
N LEU A 101 6.52 24.31 -10.72
CA LEU A 101 6.48 23.37 -11.84
C LEU A 101 7.27 22.08 -11.52
N SER A 102 8.47 22.22 -10.97
CA SER A 102 9.30 21.07 -10.57
C SER A 102 8.64 20.23 -9.46
N ALA A 103 7.89 20.86 -8.56
CA ALA A 103 7.12 20.18 -7.52
C ALA A 103 5.98 19.35 -8.10
N LEU A 104 5.29 19.83 -9.14
CA LEU A 104 4.28 19.05 -9.85
C LEU A 104 4.89 17.84 -10.57
N PHE A 105 6.05 18.01 -11.21
CA PHE A 105 6.80 16.90 -11.83
C PHE A 105 7.29 15.88 -10.79
N ALA A 106 7.82 16.34 -9.66
CA ALA A 106 8.24 15.50 -8.55
C ALA A 106 7.05 14.71 -7.99
N PHE A 107 5.90 15.36 -7.82
CA PHE A 107 4.66 14.74 -7.37
C PHE A 107 4.18 13.63 -8.31
N GLY A 108 4.12 13.90 -9.62
CA GLY A 108 3.74 12.89 -10.61
C GLY A 108 4.72 11.71 -10.66
N SER A 109 6.02 11.99 -10.56
CA SER A 109 7.07 10.96 -10.54
C SER A 109 6.99 10.10 -9.28
N ALA A 110 6.74 10.70 -8.12
CA ALA A 110 6.52 10.00 -6.87
C ALA A 110 5.29 9.10 -6.93
N LEU A 111 4.18 9.56 -7.52
CA LEU A 111 2.98 8.74 -7.74
C LEU A 111 3.31 7.51 -8.58
N MET A 112 4.03 7.68 -9.70
CA MET A 112 4.43 6.57 -10.55
C MET A 112 5.33 5.57 -9.81
N ALA A 113 6.33 6.07 -9.08
CA ALA A 113 7.22 5.24 -8.27
C ALA A 113 6.46 4.43 -7.20
N GLY A 114 5.48 5.06 -6.53
CA GLY A 114 4.60 4.39 -5.58
C GLY A 114 3.83 3.23 -6.23
N HIS A 115 3.25 3.43 -7.41
CA HIS A 115 2.54 2.36 -8.13
C HIS A 115 3.49 1.21 -8.50
N VAL A 116 4.65 1.52 -9.09
CA VAL A 116 5.64 0.50 -9.48
C VAL A 116 6.08 -0.32 -8.27
N ALA A 117 6.38 0.34 -7.14
CA ALA A 117 6.77 -0.33 -5.91
C ALA A 117 5.63 -1.20 -5.34
N ALA A 118 4.39 -0.70 -5.36
CA ALA A 118 3.23 -1.45 -4.89
C ALA A 118 2.97 -2.70 -5.73
N PHE A 119 3.07 -2.60 -7.06
CA PHE A 119 2.92 -3.75 -7.96
C PHE A 119 4.05 -4.77 -7.79
N ALA A 120 5.30 -4.30 -7.68
CA ALA A 120 6.44 -5.19 -7.42
C ALA A 120 6.28 -5.92 -6.08
N TRP A 121 5.82 -5.21 -5.04
CA TRP A 121 5.55 -5.80 -3.73
C TRP A 121 4.38 -6.78 -3.78
N ALA A 122 3.30 -6.46 -4.50
CA ALA A 122 2.15 -7.34 -4.67
C ALA A 122 2.56 -8.67 -5.31
N ALA A 123 3.41 -8.62 -6.33
CA ALA A 123 3.94 -9.81 -7.00
C ALA A 123 4.78 -10.67 -6.03
N LEU A 124 5.63 -10.04 -5.21
CA LEU A 124 6.44 -10.74 -4.21
C LEU A 124 5.59 -11.39 -3.11
N VAL A 125 4.60 -10.67 -2.59
CA VAL A 125 3.67 -11.20 -1.57
C VAL A 125 2.82 -12.31 -2.14
N GLY A 126 2.28 -12.15 -3.36
CA GLY A 126 1.51 -13.19 -4.05
C GLY A 126 2.33 -14.47 -4.22
N TRP A 127 3.56 -14.34 -4.72
CA TRP A 127 4.49 -15.47 -4.85
C TRP A 127 4.83 -16.13 -3.51
N ALA A 128 5.02 -15.34 -2.44
CA ALA A 128 5.31 -15.86 -1.11
C ALA A 128 4.11 -16.61 -0.52
N LEU A 129 2.90 -16.06 -0.68
CA LEU A 129 1.65 -16.69 -0.24
C LEU A 129 1.37 -17.99 -0.97
N GLU A 130 1.59 -18.05 -2.29
CA GLU A 130 1.51 -19.29 -3.06
C GLU A 130 2.46 -20.35 -2.50
N ARG A 131 3.73 -20.00 -2.25
CA ARG A 131 4.72 -20.95 -1.71
C ARG A 131 4.40 -21.42 -0.29
N TRP A 132 4.06 -20.51 0.62
CA TRP A 132 3.72 -20.88 2.00
C TRP A 132 2.48 -21.76 2.09
N TRP A 133 1.51 -21.58 1.20
CA TRP A 133 0.26 -22.34 1.23
C TRP A 133 0.32 -23.67 0.46
N THR A 134 1.33 -23.87 -0.39
CA THR A 134 1.66 -25.19 -0.97
C THR A 134 2.38 -26.13 0.00
N LEU A 135 2.83 -25.64 1.16
CA LEU A 135 3.29 -26.51 2.22
C LEU A 135 2.06 -27.23 2.80
N PRO A 136 2.06 -28.58 2.89
CA PRO A 136 0.96 -29.28 3.52
C PRO A 136 0.77 -28.73 4.94
N PRO A 137 -0.47 -28.62 5.44
CA PRO A 137 -0.69 -28.25 6.84
C PRO A 137 0.21 -29.13 7.68
N GLN A 138 1.09 -28.50 8.47
CA GLN A 138 1.93 -29.22 9.42
C GLN A 138 0.95 -29.95 10.34
N ALA A 139 0.82 -31.26 10.15
CA ALA A 139 0.08 -32.07 11.09
C ALA A 139 0.67 -31.77 12.47
N PRO A 140 -0.15 -31.46 13.49
CA PRO A 140 0.37 -31.24 14.82
C PRO A 140 1.26 -32.43 15.16
N ALA A 141 2.51 -32.14 15.51
CA ALA A 141 3.49 -33.17 15.86
C ALA A 141 2.89 -34.03 16.96
N ASP A 142 2.78 -35.32 16.65
CA ASP A 142 2.69 -36.43 17.59
C ASP A 142 1.47 -36.42 18.54
N VAL A 143 0.32 -36.88 18.05
CA VAL A 143 -0.54 -37.73 18.88
C VAL A 143 -0.18 -39.18 18.54
N PRO A 144 0.45 -39.94 19.45
CA PRO A 144 0.75 -41.33 19.21
C PRO A 144 -0.52 -42.10 18.85
N ALA A 145 -0.45 -42.84 17.75
CA ALA A 145 -1.50 -43.73 17.29
C ALA A 145 -1.43 -45.06 18.04
N ASP A 146 -1.77 -45.07 19.32
CA ASP A 146 -1.90 -46.28 20.12
C ASP A 146 -3.02 -46.19 21.17
N ALA A 147 -4.24 -45.92 20.68
CA ALA A 147 -5.45 -46.37 21.35
C ALA A 147 -6.28 -47.25 20.40
N SER A 148 -5.62 -48.22 19.76
CA SER A 148 -6.31 -49.31 19.10
C SER A 148 -6.86 -50.26 20.15
N ALA A 149 -8.18 -50.32 20.23
CA ALA A 149 -8.96 -51.54 20.39
C ALA A 149 -8.38 -52.60 21.33
N ASP A 150 -8.84 -52.59 22.58
CA ASP A 150 -8.89 -53.83 23.35
C ASP A 150 -10.35 -54.27 23.54
N GLY A 151 -10.64 -55.43 22.95
CA GLY A 151 -11.61 -56.41 23.44
C GLY A 151 -13.09 -56.03 23.46
N GLY A 152 -13.80 -56.33 22.37
CA GLY A 152 -15.18 -56.76 22.52
C GLY A 152 -15.27 -58.18 23.08
N ARG A 153 -16.23 -58.36 24.01
CA ARG A 153 -17.05 -59.56 24.33
C ARG A 153 -16.70 -60.47 25.54
N GLU A 154 -17.83 -60.89 26.13
CA GLU A 154 -18.13 -61.98 27.10
C GLU A 154 -17.90 -61.63 28.59
N ALA A 155 -18.88 -61.71 29.50
CA ALA A 155 -20.14 -62.48 29.57
C ALA A 155 -21.33 -61.66 30.12
#